data_AF-A0A7J4PFA0-F1
#
_entry.id   AF-A0A7J4PFA0-F1
#
_cell.length_a   1.000
_cell.length_b   1.000
_cell.length_c   1.000
_cell.angle_alpha   90.00
_cell.angle_beta   90.00
_cell.angle_gamma   90.00
#
_symmetry.space_group_name_H-M   'P 1'
#
loop_
_entity.id
_entity.type
_entity.pdbx_description
1 polymer ?
#
loop_
_entity_poly.entity_id
_entity_poly.type
_entity_poly.pdbx_seq_one_letter_code
_entity_poly.pdbx_strand_id
1 'polypeptide(L)'
;MTWIKREWTGEEAQEWTKEDVIAWILSPLAYLGFTAGVALTLLAKWPGYILLALAIVFTFLIFWIQRPKLDAASEEYETKQKEYLKETEKMQRWEEI
;
A
#
# COMPACT_ATOMS: atom_id res chain seq x y z
N MET A 1 -2.54 -14.19 19.03
CA MET A 1 -1.24 -13.68 18.56
C MET A 1 -1.42 -13.19 17.14
N THR A 2 -1.78 -11.92 16.97
CA THR A 2 -1.90 -11.30 15.65
C THR A 2 -0.77 -10.28 15.56
N TRP A 3 0.34 -10.67 14.91
CA TRP A 3 1.54 -9.84 14.77
C TRP A 3 1.36 -8.66 13.81
N ILE A 4 0.24 -8.60 13.09
CA ILE A 4 -0.08 -7.54 12.12
C ILE A 4 -1.31 -6.80 12.64
N LYS A 5 -1.18 -5.50 12.89
CA LYS A 5 -2.30 -4.64 13.28
C LYS A 5 -3.19 -4.43 12.04
N ARG A 6 -4.49 -4.71 12.18
CA ARG A 6 -5.45 -4.62 11.08
C ARG A 6 -6.42 -3.45 11.20
N GLU A 7 -6.60 -2.93 12.40
CA GLU A 7 -7.41 -1.74 12.65
C GLU A 7 -6.45 -0.57 12.83
N TRP A 8 -6.62 0.47 12.03
CA TRP A 8 -5.79 1.67 12.04
C TRP A 8 -6.70 2.87 12.17
N THR A 9 -6.32 3.84 13.00
CA THR A 9 -6.86 5.20 12.87
C THR A 9 -6.10 5.91 11.76
N GLY A 10 -6.70 6.89 11.09
CA GLY A 10 -6.02 7.55 9.96
C GLY A 10 -4.77 8.36 10.40
N GLU A 11 -4.75 8.86 11.64
CA GLU A 11 -3.57 9.49 12.25
C GLU A 11 -2.42 8.48 12.48
N GLU A 12 -2.73 7.30 13.02
CA GLU A 12 -1.74 6.21 13.15
C GLU A 12 -1.33 5.62 11.79
N ALA A 13 -2.21 5.69 10.80
CA ALA A 13 -1.93 5.23 9.44
C ALA A 13 -0.92 6.13 8.71
N GLN A 14 -0.70 7.36 9.18
CA GLN A 14 0.33 8.26 8.65
C GLN A 14 1.72 8.03 9.27
N GLU A 15 1.79 7.44 10.47
CA GLU A 15 3.07 7.16 11.12
C GLU A 15 3.78 5.96 10.50
N TRP A 16 5.12 5.93 10.58
CA TRP A 16 5.90 4.82 10.04
C TRP A 16 5.84 3.62 10.99
N THR A 17 5.30 2.50 10.51
CA THR A 17 5.05 1.32 11.35
C THR A 17 5.90 0.12 10.92
N LYS A 18 5.88 -0.94 11.74
CA LYS A 18 6.66 -2.16 11.49
C LYS A 18 6.26 -2.83 10.18
N GLU A 19 4.97 -2.74 9.84
CA GLU A 19 4.39 -3.21 8.59
C GLU A 19 5.01 -2.52 7.37
N ASP A 20 5.29 -1.22 7.47
CA ASP A 20 5.96 -0.47 6.40
C ASP A 20 7.42 -0.87 6.25
N VAL A 21 8.11 -1.16 7.36
CA VAL A 21 9.50 -1.65 7.31
C VAL A 21 9.57 -3.00 6.60
N ILE A 22 8.62 -3.90 6.87
CA ILE A 22 8.52 -5.19 6.17
C ILE A 22 8.31 -4.95 4.67
N ALA A 23 7.40 -4.07 4.29
CA ALA A 23 7.15 -3.76 2.90
C ALA A 23 8.35 -3.06 2.23
N TRP A 24 9.05 -2.19 2.94
CA TRP A 24 10.25 -1.51 2.47
C TRP A 24 11.39 -2.50 2.17
N ILE A 25 11.52 -3.57 2.94
CA ILE A 25 12.50 -4.64 2.70
C ILE A 25 12.03 -5.60 1.60
N LEU A 26 10.75 -5.97 1.60
CA LEU A 26 10.20 -6.89 0.59
C LEU A 26 10.12 -6.26 -0.80
N SER A 27 9.95 -4.94 -0.92
CA SER A 27 9.84 -4.23 -2.21
C SER A 27 11.08 -4.39 -3.11
N PRO A 28 12.32 -4.14 -2.67
CA PRO A 28 13.51 -4.36 -3.49
C PRO A 28 13.71 -5.86 -3.78
N LEU A 29 13.37 -6.76 -2.85
CA LEU A 29 13.44 -8.20 -3.09
C LEU A 29 12.45 -8.66 -4.17
N ALA A 30 11.23 -8.14 -4.15
CA ALA A 30 10.23 -8.37 -5.20
C ALA A 30 10.70 -7.79 -6.54
N TYR A 31 11.25 -6.57 -6.53
CA TYR A 31 11.77 -5.92 -7.75
C TYR A 31 12.91 -6.71 -8.39
N LEU A 32 13.90 -7.14 -7.59
CA LEU A 32 15.00 -7.99 -8.06
C LEU A 32 14.48 -9.35 -8.52
N GLY A 33 13.54 -9.95 -7.78
CA GLY A 33 12.91 -11.21 -8.12
C GLY A 33 12.16 -11.16 -9.45
N PHE A 34 11.40 -10.10 -9.73
CA PHE A 34 10.76 -9.89 -11.02
C PHE A 34 11.79 -9.64 -12.12
N THR A 35 12.76 -8.75 -11.90
CA THR A 35 13.73 -8.39 -12.92
C THR A 35 14.56 -9.60 -13.34
N ALA A 36 15.14 -10.32 -12.37
CA ALA A 36 15.93 -11.53 -12.64
C ALA A 36 15.05 -12.71 -13.08
N GLY A 37 13.87 -12.87 -12.48
CA GLY A 37 12.92 -13.93 -12.80
C GLY A 37 12.39 -13.83 -14.23
N VAL A 38 11.98 -12.64 -14.68
CA VAL A 38 11.56 -12.40 -16.07
C VAL A 38 12.72 -12.69 -17.02
N ALA A 39 13.91 -12.14 -16.75
CA ALA A 39 15.07 -12.37 -17.60
C ALA A 39 15.38 -13.87 -17.76
N LEU A 40 15.50 -14.61 -16.66
CA LEU A 40 15.81 -16.05 -16.70
C LEU A 40 14.69 -16.88 -17.33
N THR A 41 13.44 -16.48 -17.16
CA THR A 41 12.28 -17.14 -17.77
C THR A 41 12.28 -16.97 -19.29
N LEU A 42 12.64 -15.77 -19.78
CA LEU A 42 12.82 -15.53 -21.22
C LEU A 42 13.95 -16.38 -21.82
N LEU A 43 14.97 -16.70 -21.02
CA LEU A 43 16.03 -17.65 -21.38
C LEU A 43 15.63 -19.13 -21.19
N ALA A 44 14.35 -19.42 -20.89
CA ALA A 44 13.81 -20.75 -20.59
C ALA A 44 14.59 -21.50 -19.49
N LYS A 45 15.20 -20.76 -18.55
CA LYS A 45 15.93 -21.35 -17.42
C LYS A 45 14.96 -21.63 -16.28
N TRP A 46 14.99 -22.87 -15.79
CA TRP A 46 14.14 -23.32 -14.68
C TRP A 46 14.15 -22.40 -13.44
N PRO A 47 15.30 -21.84 -13.00
CA PRO A 47 15.32 -20.91 -11.87
C PRO A 47 14.50 -19.63 -12.08
N GLY A 48 14.26 -19.21 -13.33
CA GLY A 48 13.47 -18.01 -13.63
C GLY A 48 12.03 -18.14 -13.17
N TYR A 49 11.40 -19.28 -13.43
CA TYR A 49 10.03 -19.55 -13.01
C TYR A 49 9.88 -19.57 -11.48
N ILE A 50 10.88 -20.11 -10.77
CA ILE A 50 10.91 -20.14 -9.30
C ILE A 50 11.02 -18.71 -8.75
N LEU A 51 11.94 -17.90 -9.30
CA LEU A 51 12.12 -16.50 -8.90
C LEU A 51 10.86 -15.67 -9.14
N LEU A 52 10.17 -15.89 -10.27
CA LEU A 52 8.89 -15.24 -10.55
C LEU A 52 7.81 -15.62 -9.55
N ALA A 53 7.66 -16.92 -9.24
CA ALA A 53 6.69 -17.38 -8.25
C ALA A 53 6.95 -16.73 -6.88
N LEU A 54 8.21 -16.67 -6.46
CA LEU A 54 8.62 -16.07 -5.19
C LEU A 54 8.39 -14.55 -5.17
N ALA A 55 8.68 -13.85 -6.27
CA ALA A 55 8.41 -12.41 -6.41
C ALA A 55 6.91 -12.10 -6.30
N ILE A 56 6.06 -12.91 -6.95
CA ILE A 56 4.59 -12.79 -6.84
C ILE A 56 4.14 -12.95 -5.39
N VAL A 57 4.67 -13.95 -4.67
CA VAL A 57 4.36 -14.16 -3.25
C VAL A 57 4.76 -12.95 -2.41
N PHE A 58 5.95 -12.38 -2.61
CA PHE A 58 6.37 -11.18 -1.90
C PHE A 58 5.47 -9.99 -2.17
N THR A 59 5.07 -9.78 -3.42
CA THR A 59 4.12 -8.71 -3.76
C THR A 59 2.77 -8.92 -3.11
N PHE A 60 2.25 -10.15 -3.12
CA PHE A 60 1.00 -10.47 -2.43
C PHE A 60 1.09 -10.19 -0.92
N LEU A 61 2.21 -10.55 -0.29
CA LEU A 61 2.43 -10.28 1.13
C LEU A 61 2.48 -8.78 1.44
N ILE A 62 3.14 -7.98 0.60
CA ILE A 62 3.17 -6.51 0.75
C ILE A 62 1.75 -5.95 0.73
N PHE A 63 0.96 -6.31 -0.29
CA PHE A 63 -0.41 -5.82 -0.41
C PHE A 63 -1.28 -6.27 0.76
N TRP A 64 -1.16 -7.53 1.18
CA TRP A 64 -1.95 -8.04 2.29
C TRP A 64 -1.63 -7.37 3.62
N ILE A 65 -0.37 -6.99 3.84
CA ILE A 65 0.08 -6.32 5.07
C ILE A 65 -0.28 -4.83 5.06
N GLN A 66 -0.06 -4.12 3.95
CA GLN A 66 -0.26 -2.66 3.90
C GLN A 66 -1.71 -2.23 3.67
N ARG A 67 -2.53 -3.07 3.03
CA ARG A 67 -3.89 -2.68 2.61
C ARG A 67 -4.77 -2.13 3.75
N PRO A 68 -4.86 -2.75 4.95
CA PRO A 68 -5.69 -2.21 6.02
C PRO A 68 -5.31 -0.80 6.46
N LYS A 69 -4.01 -0.47 6.36
CA LYS A 69 -3.48 0.85 6.71
C LYS A 69 -3.80 1.89 5.64
N LEU A 70 -3.64 1.51 4.37
CA LEU A 70 -4.00 2.36 3.23
C LEU A 70 -5.48 2.66 3.18
N ASP A 71 -6.33 1.68 3.48
CA ASP A 71 -7.79 1.84 3.52
C ASP A 71 -8.20 2.84 4.62
N ALA A 72 -7.63 2.71 5.83
CA ALA A 72 -7.90 3.63 6.94
C ALA A 72 -7.45 5.07 6.66
N ALA A 73 -6.26 5.25 6.07
CA ALA A 73 -5.80 6.58 5.67
C ALA A 73 -6.73 7.20 4.60
N SER A 74 -7.17 6.40 3.63
CA SER A 74 -8.04 6.85 2.54
C SER A 74 -9.39 7.33 3.05
N GLU A 75 -10.00 6.64 4.02
CA GLU A 75 -11.28 7.03 4.63
C GLU A 75 -11.20 8.39 5.34
N GLU A 76 -10.09 8.67 6.04
CA GLU A 76 -9.87 9.99 6.65
C GLU A 76 -9.76 11.10 5.60
N TYR A 77 -9.02 10.85 4.51
CA TYR A 77 -8.91 11.82 3.41
C TYR A 77 -10.25 12.08 2.73
N GLU A 78 -11.07 11.04 2.50
CA GLU A 78 -12.41 11.20 1.94
C GLU A 78 -13.31 12.05 2.83
N THR A 79 -13.19 11.90 4.15
CA THR A 79 -13.96 12.68 5.13
C THR A 79 -13.56 14.15 5.06
N LYS A 80 -12.26 14.47 5.09
CA LYS A 80 -11.75 15.84 4.94
C LYS A 80 -12.14 16.44 3.60
N GLN A 81 -12.08 15.67 2.51
CA GLN A 81 -12.47 16.12 1.18
C GLN A 81 -13.95 16.51 1.11
N LYS A 82 -14.85 15.74 1.75
CA LYS A 82 -16.28 16.07 1.84
C LYS A 82 -16.52 17.35 2.65
N GLU A 83 -15.74 17.58 3.69
CA GLU A 83 -15.84 18.79 4.51
C GLU A 83 -15.40 20.03 3.72
N TYR A 84 -14.25 19.98 3.05
CA TYR A 84 -13.79 21.08 2.19
C TYR A 84 -14.76 21.39 1.05
N LEU A 85 -15.40 20.36 0.48
CA LEU A 85 -16.44 20.58 -0.54
C LEU A 85 -17.62 21.38 0.04
N LYS A 86 -18.09 21.03 1.24
CA LYS A 86 -19.18 21.75 1.91
C LYS A 86 -18.81 23.20 2.21
N GLU A 87 -17.61 23.45 2.72
CA GLU A 87 -17.12 24.82 2.96
C GLU A 87 -17.06 25.62 1.66
N THR A 88 -16.54 25.02 0.58
CA THR A 88 -16.46 25.65 -0.74
C THR A 88 -17.85 26.01 -1.25
N GLU A 89 -18.81 25.12 -1.11
CA GLU A 89 -20.19 25.37 -1.50
C GLU A 89 -20.84 26.51 -0.70
N LYS A 90 -20.61 26.58 0.61
CA LYS A 90 -21.12 27.70 1.44
C LYS A 90 -20.50 29.03 1.03
N MET A 91 -19.19 29.06 0.80
CA MET A 91 -18.49 30.25 0.28
C MET A 91 -19.07 30.69 -1.07
N GLN A 92 -19.32 29.75 -1.99
CA GLN A 92 -19.95 30.04 -3.29
C GLN A 92 -21.38 30.58 -3.16
N ARG A 93 -22.15 30.08 -2.19
CA ARG A 93 -23.49 30.58 -1.87
C ARG A 93 -23.48 31.89 -1.08
N TRP A 94 -22.31 32.40 -0.70
CA TRP A 94 -22.15 33.57 0.16
C TRP A 94 -22.87 33.43 1.51
N GLU A 95 -23.06 32.20 1.99
CA GLU A 95 -23.70 31.91 3.29
C GLU A 95 -22.80 32.26 4.49
N GLU A 96 -21.51 32.54 4.24
CA GLU A 96 -20.48 32.88 5.22
C GLU A 96 -19.86 34.29 4.98
N ILE A 97 -20.65 35.28 4.53
CA ILE A 97 -20.28 36.71 4.68
C ILE A 97 -20.90 37.29 5.94
#